data_AF-A0A5C8LBX7-F1
#
_entry.id   AF-A0A5C8LBX7-F1
#
_cell.length_a   1.000
_cell.length_b   1.000
_cell.length_c   1.000
_cell.angle_alpha   90.00
_cell.angle_beta   90.00
_cell.angle_gamma   90.00
#
_symmetry.space_group_name_H-M   'P 1'
#
loop_
_entity.id
_entity.type
_entity.pdbx_description
1 polymer ?
#
loop_
_entity_poly.entity_id
_entity_poly.type
_entity_poly.pdbx_seq_one_letter_code
_entity_poly.pdbx_strand_id
1 'polypeptide(L)'
;MTDKELAFFLKFRYKEFMPYSKQKIQSELNKRSLSDIHLAKLTNHNAKFELENCPRCGSNNFYSIKESELRATQYGGYEVEKTSKKCRICSYNAEKEKLISWKVRFYKFLGKYSWKKIK
;
A
#
# COMPACT_ATOMS: atom_id res chain seq x y z
N MET A 1 18.44 4.40 3.14
CA MET A 1 17.48 4.26 2.03
C MET A 1 18.16 3.50 0.90
N THR A 2 17.71 2.29 0.63
CA THR A 2 18.21 1.40 -0.42
C THR A 2 17.61 1.75 -1.78
N ASP A 3 18.24 1.30 -2.88
CA ASP A 3 17.73 1.55 -4.24
C ASP A 3 16.35 0.91 -4.45
N LYS A 4 16.12 -0.24 -3.81
CA LYS A 4 14.84 -0.92 -3.79
C LYS A 4 13.76 -0.05 -3.14
N GLU A 5 14.03 0.46 -1.94
CA GLU A 5 13.10 1.38 -1.24
C GLU A 5 12.81 2.63 -2.06
N LEU A 6 13.84 3.21 -2.68
CA LEU A 6 13.71 4.38 -3.55
C LEU A 6 12.79 4.10 -4.76
N ALA A 7 12.99 2.95 -5.41
CA ALA A 7 12.15 2.51 -6.52
C ALA A 7 10.69 2.28 -6.09
N PHE A 8 10.46 1.71 -4.90
CA PHE A 8 9.12 1.55 -4.33
C PHE A 8 8.44 2.88 -4.03
N PHE A 9 9.16 3.81 -3.42
CA PHE A 9 8.66 5.16 -3.14
C PHE A 9 8.26 5.88 -4.42
N LEU A 10 9.10 5.81 -5.45
CA LEU A 10 8.80 6.40 -6.76
C LEU A 10 7.52 5.80 -7.36
N LYS A 11 7.41 4.47 -7.36
CA LYS A 11 6.31 3.76 -8.03
C LYS A 11 4.97 3.91 -7.32
N PHE A 12 4.94 3.83 -6.00
CA PHE A 12 3.69 3.68 -5.26
C PHE A 12 3.32 4.89 -4.41
N ARG A 13 4.28 5.70 -3.97
CA ARG A 13 4.04 6.75 -2.97
C ARG A 13 4.44 8.15 -3.42
N TYR A 14 5.05 8.29 -4.60
CA TYR A 14 5.62 9.56 -5.04
C TYR A 14 4.61 10.70 -5.01
N LYS A 15 3.37 10.46 -5.45
CA LYS A 15 2.30 11.46 -5.45
C LYS A 15 1.93 11.94 -4.04
N GLU A 16 2.00 11.07 -3.04
CA GLU A 16 1.67 11.36 -1.63
C GLU A 16 2.71 12.27 -0.95
N PHE A 17 3.93 12.35 -1.49
CA PHE A 17 5.00 13.11 -0.86
C PHE A 17 4.85 14.62 -1.09
N MET A 18 5.24 15.38 -0.06
CA MET A 18 5.39 16.83 -0.16
C MET A 18 6.47 17.21 -1.19
N PRO A 19 6.41 18.41 -1.80
CA PRO A 19 7.36 18.84 -2.81
C PRO A 19 8.84 18.70 -2.39
N TYR A 20 9.16 19.07 -1.15
CA TYR A 20 10.53 18.95 -0.62
C TYR A 20 11.02 17.49 -0.56
N SER A 21 10.16 16.56 -0.13
CA SER A 21 10.48 15.14 -0.13
C SER A 21 10.67 14.59 -1.54
N LYS A 22 9.87 15.03 -2.51
CA LYS A 22 10.03 14.67 -3.92
C LYS A 22 11.39 15.11 -4.47
N GLN A 23 11.82 16.34 -4.16
CA GLN A 23 13.13 16.85 -4.54
C GLN A 23 14.28 16.01 -3.95
N LYS A 24 14.17 15.57 -2.69
CA LYS A 24 15.15 14.66 -2.08
C LYS A 24 15.22 13.31 -2.77
N ILE A 25 14.07 12.75 -3.16
CA ILE A 25 14.03 11.48 -3.90
C ILE A 25 14.71 11.66 -5.26
N GLN A 26 14.42 12.76 -5.96
CA GLN A 26 15.03 13.05 -7.25
C GLN A 26 16.55 13.24 -7.15
N SER A 27 17.03 13.93 -6.11
CA SER A 27 18.47 14.11 -5.92
C SER A 27 19.18 12.79 -5.63
N GLU A 28 18.58 11.89 -4.85
CA GLU A 28 19.13 10.56 -4.61
C GLU A 28 19.13 9.68 -5.87
N LEU A 29 18.12 9.79 -6.74
CA LEU A 29 18.11 9.13 -8.05
C LEU A 29 19.26 9.60 -8.94
N ASN A 30 19.44 10.91 -9.02
CA ASN A 30 20.48 11.53 -9.84
C ASN A 30 21.89 11.16 -9.34
N LYS A 31 22.11 11.20 -8.02
CA LYS A 31 23.40 10.82 -7.40
C LYS A 31 23.81 9.38 -7.71
N ARG A 32 22.83 8.48 -7.84
CA ARG A 32 23.05 7.04 -8.05
C ARG A 32 22.95 6.62 -9.51
N SER A 33 22.69 7.57 -10.42
CA SER A 33 22.50 7.33 -11.86
C SER A 33 21.50 6.21 -12.15
N LEU A 34 20.43 6.13 -11.36
CA LEU A 34 19.42 5.08 -11.49
C LEU A 34 18.44 5.41 -12.62
N SER A 35 18.43 4.58 -13.67
CA SER A 35 17.49 4.72 -14.79
C SER A 35 16.11 4.13 -14.46
N ASP A 36 15.07 4.60 -15.14
CA ASP A 36 13.70 4.10 -14.98
C ASP A 36 13.60 2.59 -15.20
N ILE A 37 14.38 2.04 -16.15
CA ILE A 37 14.44 0.60 -16.43
C ILE A 37 14.99 -0.16 -15.22
N HIS A 38 16.02 0.38 -14.56
CA HIS A 38 16.60 -0.23 -13.37
C HIS A 38 15.61 -0.21 -12.20
N LEU A 39 14.94 0.92 -11.97
CA LEU A 39 13.91 1.07 -10.94
C LEU A 39 12.70 0.16 -11.19
N ALA A 40 12.30 0.00 -12.45
CA ALA A 40 11.25 -0.92 -12.85
C ALA A 40 11.62 -2.35 -12.47
N LYS A 41 12.85 -2.81 -12.76
CA LYS A 41 13.33 -4.15 -12.36
C LYS A 41 13.31 -4.36 -10.85
N LEU A 42 13.73 -3.36 -10.07
CA LEU A 42 13.75 -3.44 -8.60
C LEU A 42 12.34 -3.55 -7.97
N THR A 43 11.32 -3.05 -8.66
CA THR A 43 9.92 -3.13 -8.21
C THR A 43 9.12 -4.22 -8.91
N ASN A 44 9.69 -4.90 -9.90
CA ASN A 44 9.05 -6.00 -10.60
C ASN A 44 9.23 -7.28 -9.78
N HIS A 45 8.45 -7.37 -8.71
CA HIS A 45 8.29 -8.62 -8.01
C HIS A 45 7.41 -9.55 -8.85
N ASN A 46 8.04 -10.45 -9.61
CA ASN A 46 7.42 -11.70 -10.09
C ASN A 46 7.12 -12.66 -8.91
N ALA A 47 6.78 -12.13 -7.74
CA ALA A 47 6.38 -12.93 -6.60
C ALA A 47 5.05 -13.59 -6.97
N LYS A 48 4.97 -14.92 -6.81
CA LYS A 48 3.70 -15.64 -6.89
C LYS A 48 2.69 -14.88 -6.03
N PHE A 49 1.52 -14.62 -6.60
CA PHE A 49 0.43 -14.00 -5.86
C PHE A 49 0.01 -14.95 -4.74
N GLU A 50 0.53 -14.73 -3.54
CA GLU A 50 0.09 -15.40 -2.34
C GLU A 50 -1.05 -14.57 -1.74
N LEU A 51 -2.06 -15.26 -1.19
CA LEU A 51 -3.28 -14.63 -0.67
C LEU A 51 -2.99 -13.64 0.48
N GLU A 52 -1.84 -13.76 1.13
CA GLU A 52 -1.39 -12.88 2.22
C GLU A 52 -0.62 -11.65 1.73
N ASN A 53 -0.26 -11.59 0.44
CA ASN A 53 0.53 -10.50 -0.13
C ASN A 53 -0.35 -9.32 -0.54
N CYS A 54 0.26 -8.13 -0.53
CA CYS A 54 -0.41 -6.90 -0.92
C CYS A 54 -0.79 -6.98 -2.39
N PRO A 55 -2.08 -6.83 -2.77
CA PRO A 55 -2.50 -7.02 -4.15
C PRO A 55 -1.96 -5.93 -5.10
N ARG A 56 -1.47 -4.80 -4.57
CA ARG A 56 -0.91 -3.69 -5.35
C ARG A 56 0.59 -3.84 -5.64
N CYS A 57 1.37 -4.39 -4.69
CA CYS A 57 2.83 -4.41 -4.78
C CYS A 57 3.47 -5.78 -4.51
N GLY A 58 2.67 -6.80 -4.18
CA GLY A 58 3.13 -8.16 -3.88
C GLY A 58 3.86 -8.33 -2.55
N SER A 59 3.98 -7.28 -1.73
CA SER A 59 4.67 -7.35 -0.44
C SER A 59 3.81 -7.98 0.65
N ASN A 60 4.41 -8.84 1.49
CA ASN A 60 3.83 -9.34 2.74
C ASN A 60 4.01 -8.38 3.94
N ASN A 61 4.58 -7.19 3.73
CA ASN A 61 4.90 -6.27 4.81
C ASN A 61 3.73 -5.32 5.09
N PHE A 62 3.01 -5.60 6.19
CA PHE A 62 1.88 -4.83 6.68
C PHE A 62 2.15 -4.30 8.07
N TYR A 63 1.53 -3.17 8.39
CA TYR A 63 1.42 -2.67 9.75
C TYR A 63 -0.04 -2.43 10.11
N SER A 64 -0.36 -2.59 11.39
CA SER A 64 -1.67 -2.25 11.93
C SER A 64 -1.75 -0.74 12.11
N ILE A 65 -2.84 -0.14 11.64
CA ILE A 65 -3.16 1.26 11.87
C ILE A 65 -4.51 1.33 12.59
N LYS A 66 -4.55 2.11 13.67
CA LYS A 66 -5.78 2.48 14.35
C LYS A 66 -6.24 3.79 13.75
N GLU A 67 -7.42 3.78 13.16
CA GLU A 67 -8.02 4.96 12.56
C GLU A 67 -9.39 5.14 13.17
N SER A 68 -9.68 6.35 13.61
CA SER A 68 -11.02 6.70 14.05
C SER A 68 -11.86 7.18 12.88
N GLU A 69 -13.07 6.66 12.79
CA GLU A 69 -14.07 7.07 11.80
C GLU A 69 -15.24 7.71 12.54
N LEU A 70 -15.58 8.93 12.14
CA LEU A 70 -16.71 9.65 12.70
C LEU A 70 -17.98 9.21 11.98
N ARG A 71 -18.88 8.55 12.69
CA ARG A 71 -20.18 8.12 12.17
C ARG A 71 -21.23 9.15 12.51
N ALA A 72 -21.70 9.86 11.49
CA ALA A 72 -22.82 10.78 11.63
C ALA A 72 -24.14 10.02 11.72
N THR A 73 -25.00 10.43 12.64
CA THR A 73 -26.39 10.00 12.79
C THR A 73 -27.28 11.23 12.80
N GLN A 74 -28.59 11.03 12.67
CA GLN A 74 -29.58 12.11 12.74
C GLN A 74 -29.62 12.84 14.11
N TYR A 75 -29.02 12.28 15.16
CA TYR A 75 -29.00 12.85 16.52
C TYR A 75 -27.59 13.27 16.99
N GLY A 76 -26.60 13.27 16.10
CA GLY A 76 -25.20 13.59 16.44
C GLY A 76 -24.19 12.64 15.79
N GLY A 77 -22.91 12.78 16.14
CA GLY A 77 -21.83 11.91 15.66
C GLY A 77 -21.18 11.13 16.80
N TYR A 78 -20.78 9.89 16.54
CA TYR A 78 -19.92 9.13 17.45
C TYR A 78 -18.66 8.66 16.73
N GLU A 79 -17.55 8.63 17.46
CA GLU A 79 -16.26 8.18 16.97
C GLU A 79 -16.15 6.66 17.15
N VAL A 80 -15.81 5.95 16.08
CA VAL A 80 -15.53 4.51 16.13
C VAL A 80 -14.07 4.30 15.79
N GLU A 81 -13.33 3.74 16.73
CA GLU A 81 -11.96 3.30 16.47
C GLU A 81 -11.99 1.95 15.73
N LYS A 82 -11.30 1.89 14.59
CA LYS A 82 -11.16 0.67 13.81
C LYS A 82 -9.69 0.39 13.55
N THR A 83 -9.28 -0.84 13.87
CA THR A 83 -7.95 -1.32 13.51
C THR A 83 -8.01 -1.92 12.11
N SER A 84 -7.15 -1.45 11.21
CA SER A 84 -7.01 -1.98 9.85
C SER A 84 -5.56 -2.30 9.52
N LYS A 85 -5.34 -3.14 8.50
CA LYS A 85 -4.00 -3.45 7.98
C LYS A 85 -3.67 -2.57 6.79
N LYS A 86 -2.52 -1.89 6.85
CA LYS A 86 -2.00 -1.07 5.74
C LYS A 86 -0.65 -1.61 5.28
N CYS A 87 -0.49 -1.73 3.96
CA CYS A 87 0.78 -2.15 3.38
C CYS A 87 1.83 -1.08 3.63
N ARG A 88 2.96 -1.47 4.24
CA ARG A 88 4.05 -0.53 4.55
C ARG A 88 4.72 0.03 3.30
N ILE A 89 4.66 -0.72 2.21
CA ILE A 89 5.35 -0.42 0.95
C ILE A 89 4.56 0.55 0.08
N CYS A 90 3.30 0.24 -0.20
CA CYS A 90 2.49 0.99 -1.17
C CYS A 90 1.28 1.70 -0.55
N SER A 91 1.23 1.78 0.78
CA SER A 91 0.13 2.38 1.55
C SER A 91 -1.25 1.73 1.32
N TYR A 92 -1.35 0.65 0.56
CA TYR A 92 -2.62 0.00 0.27
C TYR A 92 -3.29 -0.50 1.56
N ASN A 93 -4.52 -0.06 1.79
CA ASN A 93 -5.36 -0.54 2.89
C ASN A 93 -6.56 -1.30 2.32
N ALA A 94 -6.60 -2.62 2.52
CA ALA A 94 -7.64 -3.49 1.98
C ALA A 94 -9.05 -3.22 2.56
N GLU A 95 -9.13 -2.57 3.72
CA GLU A 95 -10.41 -2.24 4.36
C GLU A 95 -11.02 -0.93 3.87
N LYS A 96 -10.21 -0.02 3.32
CA LYS A 96 -10.63 1.29 2.83
C LYS A 96 -10.63 1.40 1.30
N GLU A 97 -9.67 0.76 0.63
CA GLU A 97 -9.54 0.85 -0.82
C GLU A 97 -10.33 -0.24 -1.53
N LYS A 98 -11.06 0.15 -2.59
CA LYS A 98 -11.76 -0.80 -3.47
C LYS A 98 -10.77 -1.80 -4.06
N LEU A 99 -11.21 -3.05 -4.17
CA LEU A 99 -10.40 -4.13 -4.75
C LEU A 99 -10.02 -3.78 -6.20
N ILE A 100 -8.71 -3.71 -6.44
CA ILE A 100 -8.09 -3.24 -7.70
C ILE A 100 -8.21 -4.30 -8.81
N SER A 101 -8.33 -5.59 -8.46
CA SER A 101 -8.30 -6.69 -9.43
C SER A 101 -9.51 -7.62 -9.31
N TRP A 102 -10.06 -8.02 -10.46
CA TRP A 102 -11.15 -8.99 -10.56
C TRP A 102 -10.79 -10.35 -9.97
N LYS A 103 -9.52 -10.77 -10.04
CA LYS A 103 -9.04 -12.00 -9.39
C LYS A 103 -9.23 -11.91 -7.86
N VAL A 104 -8.88 -10.77 -7.27
CA VAL A 104 -9.03 -10.55 -5.82
C VAL A 104 -10.51 -10.49 -5.44
N ARG A 105 -11.37 -9.91 -6.29
CA ARG A 105 -12.84 -9.97 -6.11
C ARG A 105 -13.36 -11.40 -6.14
N PHE A 106 -12.92 -12.20 -7.11
CA PHE A 106 -13.32 -13.60 -7.27
C PHE A 106 -12.86 -14.47 -6.10
N TYR A 107 -11.61 -14.33 -5.65
CA TYR A 107 -11.11 -15.05 -4.48
C TYR A 107 -11.83 -14.66 -3.19
N LYS A 108 -12.26 -13.39 -3.06
CA LYS A 108 -13.11 -12.94 -1.95
C LYS A 108 -14.52 -13.52 -2.00
N PHE A 109 -15.12 -13.56 -3.19
CA PHE A 109 -16.42 -14.19 -3.41
C PHE A 109 -16.40 -15.69 -3.04
N LEU A 110 -15.32 -16.40 -3.37
CA LEU A 110 -15.13 -17.80 -3.01
C LEU A 110 -14.83 -18.04 -1.52
N GLY A 111 -14.81 -17.02 -0.66
CA GLY A 111 -14.43 -17.14 0.75
C GLY A 111 -12.96 -17.51 0.99
N LYS A 112 -12.16 -17.65 -0.07
CA LYS A 112 -10.72 -17.99 -0.03
C LYS A 112 -9.84 -16.78 0.29
N TYR A 113 -10.42 -15.59 0.37
CA TYR A 113 -9.74 -14.36 0.74
C TYR A 113 -10.28 -13.83 2.06
N SER A 114 -9.67 -14.29 3.15
CA SER A 114 -9.88 -13.78 4.50
C SER A 114 -8.72 -12.84 4.84
N TRP A 115 -8.93 -11.53 4.66
CA TRP A 115 -8.21 -10.62 5.54
C TRP A 115 -8.79 -10.86 6.91
N LYS A 116 -8.14 -11.71 7.72
CA LYS A 116 -8.52 -11.89 9.12
C LYS A 116 -8.59 -10.49 9.73
N LYS A 117 -9.81 -10.05 10.07
CA LYS A 117 -10.00 -8.94 11.02
C LYS A 117 -9.10 -9.27 12.19
N ILE A 118 -8.15 -8.39 12.49
CA ILE A 118 -7.38 -8.53 13.71
C ILE A 118 -8.41 -8.33 14.84
N LYS A 119 -8.56 -9.34 15.69
CA LYS A 119 -9.35 -9.23 16.93
C LYS A 119 -8.70 -8.22 17.85
#